data_AF-A0A366I9W7-F1
#
_entry.id   AF-A0A366I9W7-F1
#
_cell.length_a   1.000
_cell.length_b   1.000
_cell.length_c   1.000
_cell.angle_alpha   90.00
_cell.angle_beta   90.00
_cell.angle_gamma   90.00
#
_symmetry.space_group_name_H-M   'P 1'
#
loop_
_entity.id
_entity.type
_entity.pdbx_description
1 polymer ?
#
loop_
_entity_poly.entity_id
_entity_poly.type
_entity_poly.pdbx_seq_one_letter_code
_entity_poly.pdbx_strand_id
1 'polypeptide(L)'
;MYDIADIIKFDGVVPKAFEIAARNPAEPDREVRLACRNIFRSQKTLGKLIPLIEEILMAGGITPPLPPNDAQPPAIPEPKPFGDSGHQGNS
;
A
#
# COMPACT_ATOMS: atom_id res chain seq x y z
N MET A 1 11.48 -1.20 8.41
CA MET A 1 10.02 -0.91 8.33
C MET A 1 9.75 0.59 8.41
N TYR A 2 10.38 1.31 9.35
CA TYR A 2 10.19 2.75 9.52
C TYR A 2 10.64 3.61 8.33
N ASP A 3 11.76 3.28 7.67
CA ASP A 3 12.35 4.13 6.62
C ASP A 3 11.38 4.38 5.45
N ILE A 4 10.77 3.31 4.94
CA ILE A 4 9.83 3.39 3.82
C ILE A 4 8.51 4.04 4.26
N ALA A 5 8.05 3.76 5.48
CA ALA A 5 6.82 4.33 6.01
C ALA A 5 6.95 5.86 6.14
N ASP A 6 8.12 6.35 6.53
CA ASP A 6 8.38 7.77 6.73
C ASP A 6 8.39 8.57 5.42
N ILE A 7 8.70 7.93 4.30
CA ILE A 7 8.62 8.54 2.96
C ILE A 7 7.16 8.86 2.59
N ILE A 8 6.20 8.00 2.95
CA ILE A 8 4.82 8.10 2.45
C ILE A 8 3.79 8.54 3.51
N LYS A 9 4.15 8.57 4.81
CA LYS A 9 3.16 8.80 5.89
C LYS A 9 2.44 10.14 5.78
N PHE A 10 3.05 11.15 5.16
CA PHE A 10 2.46 12.47 4.99
C PHE A 10 1.51 12.60 3.80
N ASP A 11 1.49 11.63 2.88
CA ASP A 11 0.62 11.66 1.69
C ASP A 11 -0.87 11.41 2.00
N GLY A 12 -1.18 10.96 3.22
CA GLY A 12 -2.57 10.78 3.62
C GLY A 12 -2.77 10.35 5.07
N VAL A 13 -1.89 9.53 5.62
CA VAL A 13 -2.07 8.98 6.98
C VAL A 13 -1.97 10.07 8.04
N VAL A 14 -0.89 10.86 8.03
CA VAL A 14 -0.66 11.91 9.04
C VAL A 14 -1.72 13.01 8.96
N PRO A 15 -2.01 13.63 7.79
CA PRO A 15 -3.07 14.63 7.69
C PRO A 15 -4.43 14.12 8.18
N LYS A 16 -4.77 12.86 7.85
CA LYS A 16 -6.03 12.25 8.29
C LYS A 16 -6.08 12.04 9.80
N ALA A 17 -4.96 11.69 10.43
CA ALA A 17 -4.90 11.58 11.89
C ALA A 17 -5.19 12.92 12.58
N PHE A 18 -4.62 14.03 12.08
CA PHE A 18 -4.91 15.38 12.61
C PHE A 18 -6.37 15.79 12.39
N GLU A 19 -6.95 15.50 11.21
CA GLU A 19 -8.37 15.74 10.93
C GLU A 19 -9.29 14.97 11.90
N ILE A 20 -8.93 13.72 12.23
CA ILE A 20 -9.68 12.92 13.21
C ILE A 20 -9.52 13.50 14.60
N ALA A 21 -8.30 13.82 15.02
CA ALA A 21 -8.01 14.38 16.34
C ALA A 21 -8.74 15.72 16.59
N ALA A 22 -8.86 16.57 15.57
CA ALA A 22 -9.57 17.85 15.65
C ALA A 22 -11.06 17.71 16.02
N ARG A 23 -11.68 16.55 15.78
CA ARG A 23 -13.08 16.27 16.12
C ARG A 23 -13.28 15.70 17.53
N ASN A 24 -12.19 15.42 18.25
CA ASN A 24 -12.20 14.81 19.58
C ASN A 24 -13.12 13.57 19.70
N PRO A 25 -12.91 12.53 18.87
CA PRO A 25 -13.80 11.37 18.84
C PRO A 25 -13.68 10.53 20.11
N ALA A 26 -14.74 9.79 20.45
CA ALA A 26 -14.74 8.88 21.58
C ALA A 26 -13.79 7.67 21.38
N GLU A 27 -13.61 7.24 20.13
CA GLU A 27 -12.77 6.08 19.77
C GLU A 27 -11.73 6.45 18.68
N PRO A 28 -10.73 7.30 19.00
CA PRO A 28 -9.78 7.83 18.01
C PRO A 28 -9.02 6.73 17.26
N ASP A 29 -8.56 5.71 17.98
CA ASP A 29 -7.84 4.58 17.40
C ASP A 29 -8.67 3.83 16.36
N ARG A 30 -9.96 3.61 16.67
CA ARG A 30 -10.88 2.91 15.76
C ARG A 30 -11.10 3.71 14.50
N GLU A 31 -11.38 5.01 14.63
CA GLU A 31 -11.59 5.90 13.49
C GLU A 31 -10.34 6.01 12.61
N VAL A 32 -9.16 6.20 13.21
CA VAL A 32 -7.88 6.27 12.49
C VAL A 32 -7.61 4.98 11.74
N ARG A 33 -7.82 3.81 12.35
CA ARG A 33 -7.61 2.52 11.69
C ARG A 33 -8.54 2.32 10.50
N LEU A 34 -9.82 2.68 10.64
CA LEU A 34 -10.79 2.59 9.54
C LEU A 34 -10.43 3.55 8.39
N ALA A 35 -10.00 4.76 8.73
CA ALA A 35 -9.57 5.75 7.75
C ALA A 35 -8.29 5.31 7.03
N CYS A 36 -7.27 4.82 7.75
CA CYS A 36 -6.05 4.28 7.16
C CYS A 36 -6.34 3.10 6.24
N ARG A 37 -7.21 2.15 6.65
CA ARG A 37 -7.65 1.04 5.79
C ARG A 37 -8.25 1.55 4.48
N ASN A 38 -9.10 2.58 4.55
CA ASN A 38 -9.74 3.14 3.37
C ASN A 38 -8.72 3.87 2.47
N ILE A 39 -7.79 4.63 3.06
CA ILE A 39 -6.68 5.29 2.34
C ILE A 39 -5.82 4.26 1.62
N PHE A 40 -5.37 3.21 2.33
CA PHE A 40 -4.52 2.19 1.73
C PHE A 40 -5.19 1.46 0.58
N ARG A 41 -6.49 1.21 0.71
CA ARG A 41 -7.30 0.60 -0.35
C ARG A 41 -7.47 1.53 -1.55
N SER A 42 -7.85 2.79 -1.34
CA SER A 42 -8.11 3.73 -2.44
C SER A 42 -6.82 4.12 -3.18
N GLN A 43 -5.71 4.27 -2.44
CA GLN A 43 -4.42 4.64 -3.00
C GLN A 43 -3.63 3.44 -3.54
N LYS A 44 -4.13 2.21 -3.36
CA LYS A 44 -3.42 0.96 -3.68
C LYS A 44 -2.02 0.92 -3.04
N THR A 45 -1.89 1.38 -1.79
CA THR A 45 -0.60 1.62 -1.12
C THR A 45 0.30 0.38 -1.13
N LEU A 46 -0.24 -0.81 -0.87
CA LEU A 46 0.55 -2.05 -0.90
C LEU A 46 1.16 -2.33 -2.29
N GLY A 47 0.40 -2.09 -3.37
CA GLY A 47 0.89 -2.27 -4.73
C GLY A 47 1.96 -1.24 -5.14
N LYS A 48 1.99 -0.08 -4.47
CA LYS A 48 3.02 0.95 -4.68
C LYS A 48 4.27 0.74 -3.82
N LEU A 49 4.13 0.09 -2.66
CA LEU A 49 5.25 -0.14 -1.74
C LEU A 49 6.30 -1.08 -2.31
N ILE A 50 5.90 -2.13 -3.04
CA ILE A 50 6.83 -3.08 -3.66
C ILE A 50 7.82 -2.38 -4.60
N PRO A 51 7.36 -1.67 -5.66
CA PRO A 51 8.29 -1.00 -6.58
C PRO A 51 9.08 0.13 -5.89
N LEU A 52 8.50 0.82 -4.91
CA LEU A 52 9.22 1.85 -4.14
C LEU A 52 10.38 1.26 -3.34
N ILE A 53 10.19 0.11 -2.70
CA ILE A 53 11.25 -0.58 -1.95
C ILE A 53 12.36 -1.01 -2.90
N GLU A 54 12.02 -1.58 -4.06
CA GLU A 54 13.00 -1.99 -5.07
C GLU A 54 13.81 -0.80 -5.58
N GLU A 55 13.15 0.32 -5.89
CA GLU A 55 13.82 1.56 -6.31
C GLU A 55 14.84 2.05 -5.27
N ILE A 56 14.44 2.10 -4.00
CA ILE A 56 15.31 2.54 -2.91
C ILE A 56 16.49 1.60 -2.70
N LEU A 57 16.28 0.28 -2.80
CA LEU A 57 17.36 -0.70 -2.67
C LEU A 57 18.33 -0.63 -3.86
N MET A 58 17.84 -0.42 -5.08
CA MET A 58 18.67 -0.27 -6.29
C MET A 58 19.56 0.98 -6.25
N ALA A 59 19.14 2.04 -5.55
CA ALA A 59 19.97 3.24 -5.35
C ALA A 59 21.30 2.93 -4.63
N GLY A 60 21.39 1.80 -3.91
CA GLY A 60 22.63 1.30 -3.32
C GLY A 60 23.64 0.72 -4.32
N GLY A 61 23.31 0.61 -5.61
CA GLY A 61 24.20 0.12 -6.66
C GLY A 61 24.51 -1.39 -6.59
N ILE A 62 23.78 -2.15 -5.77
CA ILE A 62 23.93 -3.59 -5.61
C ILE A 62 22.85 -4.29 -6.41
N THR A 63 23.23 -5.23 -7.28
CA THR A 63 22.26 -6.03 -8.02
C THR A 63 21.52 -6.99 -7.09
N PRO A 64 20.17 -7.07 -7.16
CA PRO A 64 19.41 -8.04 -6.40
C PRO A 64 19.90 -9.48 -6.64
N PRO A 65 19.93 -10.34 -5.62
CA PRO A 65 20.34 -11.73 -5.80
C PRO A 65 19.37 -12.46 -6.72
N LEU A 66 19.90 -13.38 -7.52
CA LEU A 66 19.08 -14.30 -8.32
C LEU A 66 18.28 -15.22 -7.38
N PRO A 67 17.07 -15.65 -7.79
CA PRO A 67 16.33 -16.68 -7.08
C PRO A 67 17.18 -17.96 -6.92
N PRO A 68 17.04 -18.70 -5.80
CA PRO A 68 17.64 -20.02 -5.65
C PRO A 68 17.23 -20.98 -6.77
N ASN A 69 18.11 -21.92 -7.13
CA ASN A 69 17.87 -22.86 -8.24
C ASN A 69 16.68 -23.81 -7.99
N ASP A 70 16.34 -24.03 -6.72
CA ASP A 70 15.22 -24.86 -6.23
C ASP A 70 13.96 -24.04 -5.92
N ALA A 71 13.95 -22.74 -6.23
CA ALA A 71 12.82 -21.87 -6.01
C ALA A 71 11.57 -22.42 -6.72
N GLN A 72 10.54 -22.71 -5.94
CA GLN A 72 9.24 -23.11 -6.47
C GLN A 72 8.53 -21.88 -7.06
N PRO A 73 7.79 -22.05 -8.17
CA PRO A 73 6.99 -20.96 -8.72
C PRO A 73 5.93 -20.51 -7.70
N PRO A 74 5.37 -19.29 -7.84
CA PRO A 74 4.26 -18.83 -7.03
C PRO A 74 3.14 -19.88 -7.00
N ALA A 75 2.71 -20.27 -5.80
CA ALA A 75 1.69 -21.31 -5.61
C ALA A 75 0.33 -20.92 -6.20
N ILE A 76 0.09 -19.61 -6.32
CA ILE A 76 -1.11 -19.03 -6.94
C ILE A 76 -0.65 -18.42 -8.27
N PRO A 77 -1.22 -18.86 -9.40
CA PRO A 77 -0.95 -18.22 -10.70
C PRO A 77 -1.33 -16.75 -10.65
N GLU A 78 -0.56 -15.89 -11.33
CA GLU A 78 -0.92 -14.48 -11.40
C GLU A 78 -2.32 -14.31 -12.02
N PRO A 79 -3.21 -13.52 -11.39
CA PRO A 79 -4.52 -13.27 -11.95
C PRO A 79 -4.37 -12.53 -13.29
N LYS A 80 -5.17 -12.92 -14.29
CA LYS A 80 -5.24 -12.19 -15.56
C LYS A 80 -5.60 -10.73 -15.27
N PRO A 81 -4.90 -9.75 -15.85
CA PRO A 81 -5.24 -8.34 -15.67
C PRO A 81 -6.67 -8.11 -16.20
N PHE A 82 -7.61 -7.87 -15.27
CA PHE A 82 -8.99 -7.53 -15.61
C PHE A 82 -9.02 -6.03 -15.95
N GLY A 83 -8.89 -5.73 -17.25
CA GLY A 83 -9.08 -4.41 -17.82
C GLY A 83 -10.56 -4.17 -18.15
N ASP A 84 -11.15 -3.22 -17.45
CA ASP A 84 -12.29 -2.34 -17.77
C ASP A 84 -13.48 -2.92 -18.56
N SER A 85 -14.59 -3.17 -17.86
CA SER A 85 -15.92 -3.27 -18.46
C SER A 85 -16.92 -2.67 -17.48
N GLY A 86 -17.48 -1.53 -17.89
CA GLY A 86 -18.18 -0.58 -17.04
C GLY A 86 -19.34 -1.17 -16.22
N HIS A 87 -19.35 -0.82 -14.94
CA HIS A 87 -20.48 -1.04 -14.06
C HIS A 87 -21.45 0.14 -14.15
N GLN A 88 -22.29 0.16 -15.18
CA GLN A 88 -23.60 0.82 -15.08
C GLN A 88 -24.65 -0.26 -14.84
N GLY A 89 -24.83 -0.63 -13.58
CA GLY A 89 -25.98 -1.41 -13.12
C GLY A 89 -27.08 -0.45 -12.67
N ASN A 90 -28.08 -0.26 -13.52
CA ASN A 90 -29.37 0.33 -13.19
C ASN A 90 -30.22 -0.73 -12.47
N SER A 91 -30.68 -0.44 -11.26
CA SER A 91 -31.87 -1.03 -10.61
C SER A 91 -32.33 -0.10 -9.50
#